data_AF-A0AAU5BHE5-F1
#
_entry.id   AF-A0AAU5BHE5-F1
#
_cell.length_a   1.000
_cell.length_b   1.000
_cell.length_c   1.000
_cell.angle_alpha   90.00
_cell.angle_beta   90.00
_cell.angle_gamma   90.00
#
_symmetry.space_group_name_H-M   'P 1'
#
loop_
_entity.id
_entity.type
_entity.pdbx_description
1 polymer ?
#
loop_
_entity_poly.entity_id
_entity_poly.type
_entity_poly.pdbx_seq_one_letter_code
_entity_poly.pdbx_strand_id
1 'polypeptide(L)' 'MTIAQILEKPIRALGGTWDTRRAVTALRDAGHGDGNQRQQEKRARKSLRDLAATGVIVKIDPDSATYRLAER' A
#
# COMPACT_ATOMS: atom_id res chain seq x y z
N MET A 1 -14.79 4.56 -3.85
CA MET A 1 -13.60 4.37 -2.99
C MET A 1 -12.47 3.87 -3.87
N THR A 2 -11.30 4.51 -3.88
CA THR A 2 -10.15 4.06 -4.69
C THR A 2 -9.42 2.92 -3.99
N ILE A 3 -8.65 2.11 -4.74
CA ILE A 3 -7.78 1.06 -4.16
C ILE A 3 -6.78 1.65 -3.14
N ALA A 4 -6.33 2.89 -3.35
CA ALA A 4 -5.49 3.60 -2.37
C ALA A 4 -6.23 3.87 -1.05
N GLN A 5 -7.49 4.32 -1.10
CA GLN A 5 -8.31 4.54 0.10
C GLN A 5 -8.65 3.24 0.84
N ILE A 6 -8.83 2.13 0.10
CA ILE A 6 -8.98 0.80 0.69
C ILE A 6 -7.72 0.42 1.47
N LEU A 7 -6.54 0.66 0.89
CA LEU A 7 -5.25 0.34 1.49
C LEU A 7 -4.87 1.28 2.66
N GLU A 8 -5.36 2.52 2.67
CA GLU A 8 -5.12 3.48 3.75
C GLU A 8 -5.66 3.00 5.10
N LYS A 9 -6.85 2.39 5.13
CA LYS A 9 -7.48 1.87 6.36
C LYS A 9 -6.57 0.91 7.13
N PRO A 10 -6.08 -0.20 6.54
CA PRO A 10 -5.19 -1.11 7.25
C PRO A 10 -3.81 -0.51 7.52
N ILE A 11 -3.30 0.41 6.68
CA ILE A 11 -2.04 1.12 6.96
C ILE A 11 -2.15 1.90 8.27
N ARG A 12 -3.24 2.64 8.47
CA ARG A 12 -3.47 3.42 9.69
C ARG A 12 -3.75 2.53 10.91
N ALA A 13 -4.49 1.44 10.71
CA ALA A 13 -4.86 0.54 11.80
C ALA A 13 -3.69 -0.33 12.29
N LEU A 14 -2.87 -0.84 11.37
CA LEU A 14 -1.80 -1.81 11.70
C LEU A 14 -0.42 -1.16 11.83
N GLY A 15 -0.24 0.05 11.33
CA GLY A 15 1.05 0.75 11.34
C GLY A 15 2.19 -0.08 10.74
N GLY A 16 3.41 0.19 11.21
CA GLY A 16 4.62 -0.50 10.79
C GLY A 16 5.03 -0.22 9.35
N THR A 17 5.85 -1.10 8.79
CA THR A 17 6.38 -0.98 7.42
C THR A 17 5.48 -1.65 6.40
N TRP A 18 5.38 -1.06 5.22
CA TRP A 18 4.53 -1.50 4.14
C TRP A 18 5.34 -1.63 2.86
N ASP A 19 5.45 -2.86 2.38
CA ASP A 19 6.02 -3.21 1.08
C ASP A 19 4.92 -3.66 0.11
N THR A 20 5.33 -4.03 -1.10
CA THR A 20 4.40 -4.51 -2.13
C THR A 20 3.65 -5.76 -1.69
N ARG A 21 4.30 -6.69 -0.99
CA ARG A 21 3.70 -7.98 -0.59
C ARG A 21 2.62 -7.79 0.47
N ARG A 22 2.91 -6.97 1.49
CA ARG A 22 1.95 -6.64 2.54
C ARG A 22 0.74 -5.88 1.96
N ALA A 23 0.99 -4.95 1.04
CA ALA A 23 -0.09 -4.24 0.34
C ALA A 23 -0.96 -5.17 -0.52
N VAL A 24 -0.37 -6.13 -1.25
CA VAL A 24 -1.15 -7.14 -1.99
C VAL A 24 -2.02 -7.97 -1.05
N THR A 25 -1.48 -8.39 0.10
CA THR A 25 -2.21 -9.18 1.09
C THR A 25 -3.42 -8.40 1.62
N ALA A 26 -3.21 -7.16 2.08
CA ALA A 26 -4.29 -6.31 2.57
C ALA A 26 -5.37 -6.03 1.52
N LEU A 27 -4.98 -5.87 0.25
CA LEU A 27 -5.94 -5.70 -0.85
C LEU A 27 -6.72 -6.98 -1.15
N ARG A 28 -6.10 -8.16 -1.05
CA ARG A 28 -6.81 -9.46 -1.16
C ARG A 28 -7.83 -9.64 -0.05
N ASP A 29 -7.43 -9.38 1.19
CA ASP A 29 -8.29 -9.52 2.37
C ASP A 29 -9.49 -8.56 2.30
N ALA A 30 -9.32 -7.42 1.63
CA ALA A 30 -10.39 -6.46 1.34
C ALA A 30 -11.23 -6.78 0.08
N GLY A 31 -11.02 -7.94 -0.57
CA GLY A 31 -11.77 -8.36 -1.75
C GLY A 31 -11.28 -7.78 -3.09
N HIS A 32 -10.08 -7.21 -3.15
CA HIS A 32 -9.48 -6.60 -4.35
C HIS A 32 -8.30 -7.43 -4.92
N GLY A 33 -8.39 -8.75 -4.74
CA GLY A 33 -7.38 -9.74 -5.15
C GLY A 33 -7.46 -10.20 -6.61
N ASP A 34 -8.22 -9.52 -7.49
CA ASP A 34 -8.57 -10.06 -8.80
C ASP A 34 -7.39 -10.18 -9.78
N GLY A 35 -7.48 -11.13 -10.72
CA GLY A 35 -6.47 -11.30 -11.76
C GLY A 35 -5.15 -11.88 -11.26
N ASN A 36 -4.13 -11.88 -12.11
CA ASN A 36 -2.87 -12.58 -11.80
C ASN A 36 -1.97 -11.78 -10.83
N GLN A 37 -0.97 -12.47 -10.28
CA GLN A 37 -0.01 -11.91 -9.32
C GLN A 37 0.61 -10.58 -9.80
N ARG A 38 1.04 -10.49 -11.07
CA ARG A 38 1.64 -9.27 -11.62
C ARG A 38 0.67 -8.10 -11.64
N GLN A 39 -0.60 -8.33 -11.96
CA GLN A 39 -1.64 -7.30 -11.94
C GLN A 39 -1.90 -6.80 -10.53
N GLN A 40 -1.96 -7.71 -9.55
CA GLN A 40 -2.17 -7.37 -8.15
C GLN A 40 -1.01 -6.54 -7.59
N GLU A 41 0.23 -6.95 -7.84
CA GLU A 41 1.42 -6.19 -7.43
C GLU A 41 1.47 -4.81 -8.08
N LYS A 42 1.11 -4.70 -9.36
CA LYS A 42 1.05 -3.41 -10.06
C LYS A 42 0.07 -2.46 -9.38
N ARG A 43 -1.12 -2.95 -9.00
CA ARG A 43 -2.11 -2.16 -8.26
C ARG A 43 -1.61 -1.77 -6.88
N ALA A 44 -1.04 -2.71 -6.13
CA ALA A 44 -0.47 -2.45 -4.80
C ALA A 44 0.63 -1.37 -4.86
N ARG A 45 1.60 -1.49 -5.77
CA ARG A 45 2.66 -0.49 -5.96
C ARG A 45 2.11 0.87 -6.36
N LYS A 46 1.09 0.91 -7.24
CA LYS A 46 0.42 2.16 -7.61
C LYS A 46 -0.23 2.80 -6.38
N SER A 47 -0.99 2.04 -5.60
CA SER A 47 -1.65 2.54 -4.39
C SER A 47 -0.68 3.04 -3.34
N LEU A 48 0.43 2.35 -3.11
CA LEU A 48 1.49 2.83 -2.21
C LEU A 48 2.08 4.17 -2.68
N ARG A 49 2.37 4.32 -3.98
CA ARG A 49 2.84 5.60 -4.53
C ARG A 49 1.81 6.71 -4.43
N ASP A 50 0.54 6.41 -4.71
CA ASP A 50 -0.55 7.38 -4.62
C ASP A 50 -0.70 7.87 -3.16
N LEU A 51 -0.60 6.97 -2.17
CA LEU A 51 -0.62 7.32 -0.75
C LEU A 51 0.63 8.09 -0.28
N ALA A 52 1.79 7.80 -0.87
CA ALA A 52 3.00 8.55 -0.59
C ALA A 52 2.92 9.97 -1.14
N ALA A 53 2.37 10.14 -2.34
CA ALA A 53 2.16 11.45 -2.95
C ALA A 53 1.19 12.34 -2.17
N THR A 54 0.23 11.74 -1.44
CA THR A 54 -0.70 12.47 -0.56
C THR A 54 -0.16 12.65 0.87
N GLY A 55 1.05 12.19 1.17
CA GLY A 55 1.69 12.33 2.48
C GLY A 55 1.12 11.40 3.57
N VAL A 56 0.31 10.40 3.21
CA VAL A 56 -0.21 9.43 4.19
C VAL A 56 0.91 8.51 4.69
N ILE A 57 1.79 8.11 3.78
CA ILE A 57 2.96 7.29 4.07
C ILE A 57 4.21 7.96 3.53
N VAL A 58 5.34 7.67 4.14
CA VAL A 58 6.66 8.13 3.68
C VAL A 58 7.51 6.93 3.28
N LYS A 59 8.29 7.10 2.22
CA LYS A 59 9.26 6.10 1.79
C LYS A 59 10.42 6.09 2.79
N ILE A 60 10.77 4.92 3.31
CA ILE A 60 11.82 4.80 4.34
C ILE A 60 13.21 4.53 3.76
N ASP A 61 13.26 4.12 2.49
CA ASP A 61 14.49 3.76 1.80
C ASP A 61 14.34 4.17 0.32
N PRO A 62 15.25 4.99 -0.24
CA PRO A 62 15.20 5.42 -1.63
C PRO A 62 15.31 4.25 -2.63
N ASP A 63 15.94 3.14 -2.26
CA ASP A 63 16.25 2.02 -3.13
C ASP A 63 15.23 0.87 -3.01
N SER A 64 14.44 0.82 -1.93
CA SER A 64 13.37 -0.19 -1.78
C SER A 64 11.97 0.39 -1.85
N ALA A 65 10.99 -0.38 -2.31
CA ALA A 65 9.58 0.01 -2.33
C ALA A 65 8.93 -0.17 -0.94
N THR A 66 9.58 0.34 0.11
CA THR A 66 9.17 0.20 1.50
C THR A 66 8.76 1.55 2.06
N TYR A 67 7.61 1.56 2.74
CA TYR A 67 6.98 2.76 3.27
C TYR A 67 6.65 2.59 4.75
N ARG A 68 6.47 3.69 5.47
CA ARG A 68 5.86 3.70 6.80
C ARG A 68 4.80 4.77 6.89
N LEU A 69 3.89 4.64 7.85
CA LEU A 69 2.92 5.70 8.17
C LEU A 69 3.67 7.00 8.50
N ALA A 70 3.25 8.12 7.90
CA ALA A 70 3.79 9.42 8.26
C ALA A 70 3.45 9.73 9.74
N GLU A 71 4.46 10.05 10.54
CA GLU A 71 4.23 10.66 11.86
C GLU A 71 3.65 12.06 11.62
N ARG A 72 2.49 12.32 12.20
CA ARG A 72 1.86 13.64 12.17
C ARG A 72 2.54 14.59 13.13
#